data_AF-A0A951C681-F1
#
_entry.id   AF-A0A951C681-F1
#
_cell.length_a   1.000
_cell.length_b   1.000
_cell.length_c   1.000
_cell.angle_alpha   90.00
_cell.angle_beta   90.00
_cell.angle_gamma   90.00
#
_symmetry.space_group_name_H-M   'P 1'
#
loop_
_entity.id
_entity.type
_entity.pdbx_description
1 polymer ?
#
loop_
_entity_poly.entity_id
_entity_poly.type
_entity_poly.pdbx_seq_one_letter_code
_entity_poly.pdbx_strand_id
1 'polypeptide(L)'
;LALRYARAAGLDAVAHNWSHGLRRSLAYIGFGPRGRSRYDEFMLAFHDYLKQNEGYQKTCAKYRFEFPPGASWMVFTDIVPHSVESGQSAVEQTFIVAPESLASPDNAPVAILEKIAGTALRR
;
A
#
# COMPACT_ATOMS: atom_id res chain seq x y z
N LEU A 1 -5.48 7.50 -7.22
CA LEU A 1 -5.09 7.88 -5.84
C LEU A 1 -3.60 8.23 -5.75
N ALA A 2 -2.71 7.27 -6.01
CA ALA A 2 -1.25 7.46 -5.93
C ALA A 2 -0.75 8.68 -6.72
N LEU A 3 -1.17 8.85 -7.98
CA LEU A 3 -0.80 10.02 -8.81
C LEU A 3 -1.09 11.38 -8.17
N ARG A 4 -2.11 11.47 -7.30
CA ARG A 4 -2.52 12.73 -6.66
C ARG A 4 -1.82 12.96 -5.33
N TYR A 5 -1.63 11.90 -4.53
CA TYR A 5 -1.24 12.05 -3.12
C TYR A 5 0.12 11.43 -2.77
N ALA A 6 0.71 10.58 -3.62
CA ALA A 6 1.90 9.83 -3.21
C ALA A 6 3.10 10.73 -2.90
N ARG A 7 3.35 11.75 -3.73
CA ARG A 7 4.42 12.74 -3.46
C ARG A 7 4.15 13.55 -2.20
N ALA A 8 2.91 14.01 -2.00
CA ALA A 8 2.51 14.74 -0.80
C ALA A 8 2.61 13.88 0.47
N ALA A 9 2.46 12.55 0.34
CA ALA A 9 2.65 11.59 1.42
C ALA A 9 4.12 11.19 1.64
N GLY A 10 5.08 11.84 0.96
CA GLY A 10 6.50 11.61 1.19
C GLY A 10 7.14 10.51 0.36
N LEU A 11 6.55 10.12 -0.79
CA LEU A 11 7.11 9.09 -1.67
C LEU A 11 8.57 9.38 -2.03
N ASP A 12 8.90 10.62 -2.42
CA ASP A 12 10.25 10.98 -2.84
C ASP A 12 11.27 10.84 -1.70
N ALA A 13 10.88 11.14 -0.46
CA ALA A 13 11.73 11.02 0.72
C ALA A 13 12.06 9.56 1.04
N VAL A 14 11.06 8.68 1.00
CA VAL A 14 11.28 7.23 1.14
C VAL A 14 12.05 6.69 -0.07
N ALA A 15 11.81 7.24 -1.26
CA ALA A 15 12.41 6.78 -2.50
C ALA A 15 13.91 7.15 -2.68
N HIS A 16 14.43 8.07 -1.88
CA HIS A 16 15.83 8.50 -1.99
C HIS A 16 16.56 8.43 -0.65
N ASN A 17 16.00 7.71 0.32
CA ASN A 17 16.62 7.53 1.62
C ASN A 17 17.85 6.60 1.53
N TRP A 18 19.03 7.21 1.54
CA TRP A 18 20.34 6.54 1.54
C TRP A 18 20.57 5.56 2.71
N SER A 19 19.94 5.78 3.86
CA SER A 19 20.16 4.99 5.08
C SER A 19 19.47 3.63 5.02
N HIS A 20 18.54 3.45 4.08
CA HIS A 20 17.81 2.21 3.87
C HIS A 20 18.75 1.06 3.49
N GLY A 21 19.67 1.29 2.55
CA GLY A 21 20.66 0.30 2.14
C GLY A 21 21.58 -0.14 3.28
N LEU A 22 22.00 0.81 4.13
CA LEU A 22 22.83 0.53 5.30
C LEU A 22 22.09 -0.31 6.35
N ARG A 23 20.87 0.08 6.71
CA ARG A 23 20.02 -0.65 7.66
C ARG A 23 19.73 -2.08 7.19
N ARG A 24 19.52 -2.24 5.88
CA ARG A 24 19.25 -3.56 5.30
C ARG A 24 20.47 -4.47 5.35
N SER A 25 21.66 -3.95 5.00
CA SER A 25 22.91 -4.71 5.11
C SER A 25 23.17 -5.17 6.55
N LEU A 26 22.94 -4.31 7.54
CA LEU A 26 23.03 -4.67 8.96
C LEU A 26 22.04 -5.78 9.35
N ALA A 27 20.79 -5.70 8.90
CA ALA A 27 19.79 -6.72 9.17
C ALA A 27 20.15 -8.08 8.55
N TYR A 28 20.76 -8.10 7.36
CA TYR A 28 21.22 -9.34 6.70
C TYR A 28 22.34 -10.04 7.48
N ILE A 29 23.17 -9.31 8.21
CA ILE A 29 24.23 -9.87 9.06
C ILE A 29 23.79 -10.06 10.52
N GLY A 30 22.48 -10.03 10.79
CA GLY A 30 21.90 -10.32 12.11
C GLY A 30 21.83 -9.13 13.07
N PHE A 31 22.21 -7.93 12.63
CA PHE A 31 22.10 -6.71 13.42
C PHE A 31 20.82 -5.94 13.07
N GLY A 32 19.76 -6.19 13.83
CA GLY A 32 18.46 -5.50 13.73
C GLY A 32 17.38 -6.32 13.00
N PRO A 33 16.13 -5.86 13.02
CA PRO A 33 15.02 -6.55 12.37
C PRO A 33 15.22 -6.57 10.85
N ARG A 34 14.77 -7.65 10.18
CA ARG A 34 14.73 -7.73 8.72
C ARG A 34 14.03 -6.48 8.17
N GLY A 35 14.76 -5.69 7.38
CA GLY A 35 14.28 -4.41 6.88
C GLY A 35 13.06 -4.59 6.00
N ARG A 36 12.09 -3.66 6.11
CA ARG A 36 10.97 -3.54 5.18
C ARG A 36 11.49 -3.05 3.82
N SER A 37 10.84 -3.44 2.72
CA SER A 37 11.15 -2.81 1.44
C SER A 37 10.74 -1.33 1.49
N ARG A 38 11.33 -0.50 0.62
CA ARG A 38 10.94 0.92 0.53
C ARG A 38 9.49 1.06 0.07
N TYR A 39 9.01 0.10 -0.71
CA TYR A 39 7.60 -0.04 -1.03
C TYR A 39 6.75 -0.23 0.23
N ASP A 40 7.07 -1.20 1.10
CA ASP A 40 6.29 -1.47 2.31
C ASP A 40 6.32 -0.31 3.31
N GLU A 41 7.48 0.33 3.48
CA GLU A 41 7.63 1.53 4.30
C GLU A 41 6.71 2.66 3.80
N PHE A 42 6.73 2.90 2.49
CA PHE A 42 5.89 3.93 1.90
C PHE A 42 4.41 3.57 1.95
N MET A 43 4.02 2.33 1.66
CA MET A 43 2.61 1.92 1.68
C MET A 43 1.97 2.10 3.06
N LEU A 44 2.70 1.80 4.14
CA LEU A 44 2.25 2.06 5.50
C LEU A 44 2.08 3.57 5.76
N ALA A 45 3.11 4.37 5.42
CA ALA A 45 3.03 5.83 5.59
C ALA A 45 1.90 6.44 4.75
N PHE A 46 1.67 5.93 3.54
CA PHE A 46 0.65 6.41 2.63
C PHE A 46 -0.75 6.09 3.12
N HIS A 47 -0.94 4.87 3.65
CA HIS A 47 -2.17 4.48 4.31
C HIS A 47 -2.50 5.42 5.48
N ASP A 48 -1.54 5.70 6.35
CA ASP A 48 -1.74 6.58 7.51
C ASP A 48 -1.99 8.03 7.09
N TYR A 49 -1.25 8.52 6.09
CA TYR A 49 -1.46 9.83 5.48
C TYR A 49 -2.90 9.98 4.98
N LEU A 50 -3.43 9.00 4.24
CA LEU A 50 -4.78 9.07 3.70
C LEU A 50 -5.85 9.05 4.80
N LYS A 51 -5.63 8.32 5.90
CA LYS A 51 -6.54 8.33 7.05
C LYS A 51 -6.58 9.70 7.74
N GLN A 52 -5.44 10.35 7.86
CA GLN A 52 -5.31 11.66 8.55
C GLN A 52 -5.60 12.85 7.63
N ASN A 53 -5.60 12.67 6.31
CA ASN A 53 -5.85 13.74 5.36
C ASN A 53 -7.33 14.09 5.30
N GLU A 54 -7.73 15.10 6.06
CA GLU A 54 -9.11 15.59 6.10
C GLU A 54 -9.64 16.02 4.73
N GLY A 55 -8.83 16.65 3.90
CA GLY A 55 -9.24 17.10 2.57
C GLY A 55 -9.65 15.92 1.69
N TYR A 56 -8.83 14.87 1.67
CA TYR A 56 -9.14 13.61 1.02
C TYR A 56 -10.38 12.96 1.63
N GLN A 57 -10.43 12.82 2.96
CA GLN A 57 -11.56 12.19 3.65
C GLN A 57 -12.89 12.92 3.41
N LYS A 58 -12.90 14.25 3.30
CA LYS A 58 -14.11 15.04 3.03
C LYS A 58 -14.56 14.95 1.57
N THR A 59 -13.63 14.92 0.62
CA THR A 59 -13.94 15.09 -0.82
C THR A 59 -13.89 13.81 -1.65
N CYS A 60 -13.30 12.73 -1.13
CA CYS A 60 -13.24 11.48 -1.88
C CYS A 60 -14.64 10.90 -2.10
N ALA A 61 -14.85 10.37 -3.30
CA ALA A 61 -16.06 9.61 -3.63
C ALA A 61 -16.12 8.38 -2.72
N LYS A 62 -17.26 8.18 -2.06
CA LYS A 62 -17.54 7.00 -1.23
C LYS A 62 -18.80 6.36 -1.76
N TYR A 63 -18.75 5.05 -1.90
CA TYR A 63 -19.88 4.24 -2.30
C TYR A 63 -20.16 3.28 -1.16
N ARG A 64 -21.37 3.35 -0.62
CA ARG A 64 -21.82 2.41 0.41
C ARG A 64 -22.35 1.15 -0.29
N PHE A 65 -21.77 0.02 0.08
CA PHE A 65 -22.22 -1.30 -0.33
C PHE A 65 -22.53 -2.12 0.91
N GLU A 66 -23.67 -2.80 0.91
CA GLU A 66 -24.06 -3.69 1.99
C GLU A 66 -23.96 -5.12 1.49
N PHE A 67 -23.11 -5.91 2.15
CA PHE A 67 -22.96 -7.34 1.86
C PHE A 67 -23.94 -8.12 2.75
N PRO A 68 -24.97 -8.79 2.19
CA PRO A 68 -25.90 -9.55 3.00
C PRO A 68 -25.21 -10.79 3.62
N PRO A 69 -25.75 -11.35 4.72
CA PRO A 69 -25.24 -12.59 5.29
C PRO A 69 -25.14 -13.71 4.23
N GLY A 70 -24.00 -14.41 4.21
CA GLY A 70 -23.72 -15.45 3.22
C GLY A 70 -23.16 -14.95 1.89
N ALA A 71 -23.06 -13.64 1.65
CA ALA A 71 -22.37 -13.10 0.50
C ALA A 71 -20.84 -13.32 0.60
N SER A 72 -20.17 -13.31 -0.55
CA SER A 72 -18.72 -13.32 -0.66
C SER A 72 -18.27 -12.26 -1.66
N TRP A 73 -17.08 -11.71 -1.42
CA TRP A 73 -16.47 -10.70 -2.27
C TRP A 73 -14.95 -10.87 -2.26
N MET A 74 -14.27 -10.31 -3.24
CA MET A 74 -12.82 -10.36 -3.37
C MET A 74 -12.31 -9.01 -3.85
N VAL A 75 -11.15 -8.59 -3.34
CA VAL A 75 -10.53 -7.31 -3.68
C VAL A 75 -9.02 -7.37 -3.49
N PHE A 76 -8.27 -6.60 -4.29
CA PHE A 76 -6.91 -6.21 -3.96
C PHE A 76 -6.96 -5.03 -2.96
N THR A 77 -6.87 -5.35 -1.67
CA THR A 77 -7.01 -4.38 -0.57
C THR A 77 -5.90 -3.32 -0.53
N ASP A 78 -4.76 -3.58 -1.17
CA ASP A 78 -3.64 -2.66 -1.35
C ASP A 78 -3.80 -1.69 -2.53
N ILE A 79 -4.76 -1.95 -3.43
CA ILE A 79 -5.13 -1.07 -4.55
C ILE A 79 -6.36 -0.23 -4.21
N VAL A 80 -7.34 -0.83 -3.55
CA VAL A 80 -8.68 -0.23 -3.33
C VAL A 80 -8.82 0.28 -1.90
N PRO A 81 -8.94 1.61 -1.69
CA PRO A 81 -9.28 2.17 -0.39
C PRO A 81 -10.67 1.68 0.04
N HIS A 82 -10.76 1.18 1.26
CA HIS A 82 -11.99 0.63 1.81
C HIS A 82 -12.12 0.97 3.29
N SER A 83 -13.34 0.92 3.79
CA SER A 83 -13.69 1.10 5.19
C SER A 83 -14.93 0.28 5.52
N VAL A 84 -15.00 -0.24 6.74
CA VAL A 84 -16.18 -0.96 7.26
C VAL A 84 -16.83 -0.09 8.33
N GLU A 85 -18.12 0.21 8.18
CA GLU A 85 -18.87 1.05 9.13
C GLU A 85 -19.48 0.23 10.26
N SER A 86 -20.04 -0.94 9.94
CA SER A 86 -20.68 -1.83 10.90
C SER A 86 -20.79 -3.25 10.34
N GLY A 87 -21.00 -4.23 11.23
CA GLY A 87 -21.15 -5.63 10.88
C GLY A 87 -20.67 -6.54 12.01
N GLN A 88 -21.05 -7.82 11.95
CA GLN A 88 -20.59 -8.83 12.89
C GLN A 88 -20.41 -10.16 12.17
N SER A 89 -19.39 -10.93 12.55
CA SER A 89 -19.08 -12.25 12.02
C SER A 89 -18.73 -12.25 10.53
N ALA A 90 -17.44 -12.08 10.24
CA ALA A 90 -16.88 -12.21 8.89
C ALA A 90 -15.73 -13.21 8.90
N VAL A 91 -15.59 -13.96 7.80
CA VAL A 91 -14.40 -14.77 7.51
C VAL A 91 -13.63 -14.05 6.41
N GLU A 92 -12.34 -13.84 6.63
CA GLU A 92 -11.43 -13.23 5.67
C GLU A 92 -10.25 -14.17 5.42
N GLN A 93 -9.79 -14.22 4.18
CA GLN A 93 -8.64 -14.99 3.77
C GLN A 93 -7.77 -14.13 2.86
N THR A 94 -6.56 -13.83 3.33
CA THR A 94 -5.57 -13.12 2.55
C THR A 94 -4.84 -14.09 1.64
N PHE A 95 -4.69 -13.72 0.37
CA PHE A 95 -3.84 -14.41 -0.61
C PHE A 95 -2.73 -13.46 -1.06
N ILE A 96 -1.50 -13.97 -1.13
CA ILE A 96 -0.37 -13.21 -1.65
C ILE A 96 -0.19 -13.57 -3.13
N VAL A 97 -0.33 -12.57 -4.00
CA VAL A 97 -0.18 -12.72 -5.45
C VAL A 97 1.09 -12.01 -5.89
N ALA A 98 1.97 -12.73 -6.58
CA ALA A 98 3.17 -12.12 -7.14
C ALA A 98 2.79 -11.14 -8.26
N PRO A 99 3.39 -9.93 -8.34
CA PRO A 99 3.06 -8.95 -9.39
C PRO A 99 3.17 -9.52 -10.82
N GLU A 100 4.15 -10.37 -11.05
CA GLU A 100 4.38 -11.09 -12.31
C GLU A 100 3.24 -12.07 -12.69
N SER A 101 2.39 -12.46 -11.74
CA SER A 101 1.22 -13.32 -11.98
C SER A 101 -0.04 -12.54 -12.35
N LEU A 102 -0.03 -11.20 -12.28
CA LEU A 102 -1.16 -10.38 -12.68
C LEU A 102 -1.27 -10.36 -14.21
N ALA A 103 -2.50 -10.34 -14.73
CA ALA A 103 -2.74 -10.19 -16.17
C ALA A 103 -2.12 -8.90 -16.74
N SER A 104 -1.96 -7.87 -15.89
CA SER A 104 -1.26 -6.63 -16.21
C SER A 104 -0.36 -6.23 -15.04
N PRO A 105 0.91 -6.68 -15.00
CA PRO A 105 1.85 -6.40 -13.91
C PRO A 105 2.08 -4.90 -13.69
N ASP A 106 1.96 -4.09 -14.74
CA ASP A 106 2.10 -2.62 -14.68
C ASP A 106 1.03 -1.93 -13.81
N ASN A 107 -0.08 -2.64 -13.51
CA ASN A 107 -1.12 -2.15 -12.61
C ASN A 107 -0.87 -2.50 -11.15
N ALA A 108 0.19 -3.25 -10.83
CA ALA A 108 0.55 -3.52 -9.44
C ALA A 108 0.88 -2.19 -8.72
N PRO A 109 0.48 -2.02 -7.44
CA PRO A 109 0.80 -0.80 -6.69
C PRO A 109 2.28 -0.43 -6.72
N VAL A 110 3.16 -1.43 -6.62
CA VAL A 110 4.62 -1.23 -6.66
C VAL A 110 5.07 -0.66 -8.00
N ALA A 111 4.59 -1.18 -9.13
CA ALA A 111 4.96 -0.69 -10.46
C ALA A 111 4.50 0.76 -10.68
N ILE A 112 3.28 1.08 -10.23
CA ILE A 112 2.73 2.44 -10.29
C ILE A 112 3.60 3.41 -9.46
N LEU A 113 3.97 3.02 -8.25
CA LEU A 113 4.79 3.86 -7.37
C LEU A 113 6.22 4.02 -7.86
N GLU A 114 6.84 2.96 -8.38
CA GLU A 114 8.17 3.01 -9.01
C GLU A 114 8.18 3.96 -10.21
N LYS A 115 7.11 3.96 -11.03
CA LYS A 115 6.95 4.90 -12.14
C LYS A 115 6.82 6.36 -11.67
N ILE A 116 6.11 6.61 -10.57
CA ILE A 116 5.98 7.97 -9.99
C ILE A 116 7.31 8.44 -9.39
N ALA A 117 8.01 7.54 -8.69
CA ALA A 117 9.27 7.81 -8.00
C ALA A 117 10.47 7.89 -8.96
N GLY A 118 10.39 7.26 -10.12
CA GLY A 118 11.51 7.14 -11.07
C GLY A 118 12.62 6.19 -10.61
N THR A 119 12.36 5.32 -9.63
CA THR A 119 13.34 4.38 -9.08
C THR A 119 12.66 3.15 -8.50
N ALA A 120 13.40 2.05 -8.36
CA ALA A 120 12.91 0.80 -7.80
C ALA A 120 12.65 0.92 -6.28
N LEU A 121 11.55 0.32 -5.81
CA LEU A 121 11.09 0.34 -4.42
C LEU A 121 11.03 -1.05 -3.79
N ARG A 122 10.92 -2.11 -4.60
CA ARG A 122 10.84 -3.52 -4.15
C ARG A 122 12.18 -4.08 -3.66
N ARG A 123 13.29 -3.42 -3.99
CA ARG A 123 14.62 -3.99 -3.77
C ARG A 123 14.99 -4.08 -2.32
#